data_AF-A0A959ELW6-F1
#
_entry.id   AF-A0A959ELW6-F1
#
_cell.length_a   1.000
_cell.length_b   1.000
_cell.length_c   1.000
_cell.angle_alpha   90.00
_cell.angle_beta   90.00
_cell.angle_gamma   90.00
#
_symmetry.space_group_name_H-M   'P 1'
#
loop_
_entity.id
_entity.type
_entity.pdbx_description
1 polymer ?
#
loop_
_entity_poly.entity_id
_entity_poly.type
_entity_poly.pdbx_seq_one_letter_code
_entity_poly.pdbx_strand_id
1 'polypeptide(L)'
;EGTQDRDPLNADGLPDYENATHVFEGVLASNGAANTIAVPLDENWYTGNGGGFGSVSEHFIQDASFYRLRLLSLSYRFNNDWLANTPLRDLQLSFTGRNLLLWTPYNGIDPETSLAGSSTNGQGMDYFQMPGTKSYAIGLNVKF
;
A
#
# COMPACT_ATOMS: atom_id res chain seq x y z
N GLU A 1 2.75 -32.38 13.16
CA GLU A 1 1.72 -32.85 14.12
C GLU A 1 1.08 -31.62 14.73
N GLY A 2 -0.25 -31.57 14.73
CA GLY A 2 -1.01 -30.33 14.92
C GLY A 2 -0.97 -29.82 16.35
N THR A 3 -0.44 -28.62 16.54
CA THR A 3 -0.83 -27.76 17.66
C THR A 3 -2.22 -27.23 17.32
N GLN A 4 -3.23 -27.96 17.76
CA GLN A 4 -4.59 -27.46 17.78
C GLN A 4 -4.56 -26.15 18.59
N ASP A 5 -4.88 -25.02 17.95
CA ASP A 5 -5.21 -23.78 18.63
C ASP A 5 -6.29 -24.12 19.66
N ARG A 6 -5.90 -24.30 20.92
CA ARG A 6 -6.84 -24.49 22.01
C ARG A 6 -7.10 -23.11 22.57
N ASP A 7 -8.36 -22.70 22.52
CA ASP A 7 -8.79 -21.44 23.14
C ASP A 7 -8.21 -21.37 24.57
N PRO A 8 -7.61 -20.23 24.95
CA PRO A 8 -7.10 -20.06 26.32
C PRO A 8 -8.24 -20.33 27.31
N LEU A 9 -7.95 -21.07 28.38
CA LEU A 9 -8.95 -21.46 29.38
C LEU A 9 -8.87 -20.55 30.61
N ASN A 10 -10.02 -20.23 31.19
CA ASN A 10 -10.13 -19.51 32.45
C ASN A 10 -9.79 -20.41 33.65
N ALA A 11 -9.81 -19.86 34.86
CA ALA A 11 -9.52 -20.60 36.10
C ALA A 11 -10.43 -21.82 36.34
N ASP A 12 -11.60 -21.85 35.69
CA ASP A 12 -12.60 -22.92 35.78
C ASP A 12 -12.49 -23.95 34.64
N GLY A 13 -11.49 -23.83 33.76
CA GLY A 13 -11.24 -24.75 32.65
C GLY A 13 -12.21 -24.60 31.47
N LEU A 14 -12.96 -23.50 31.41
CA LEU A 14 -13.80 -23.11 30.27
C LEU A 14 -13.02 -22.15 29.36
N PRO A 15 -13.37 -22.01 28.07
CA PRO A 15 -12.75 -21.01 27.21
C PRO A 15 -12.89 -19.61 27.84
N ASP A 16 -11.76 -18.92 27.97
CA ASP A 16 -11.66 -17.54 28.42
C ASP A 16 -11.95 -16.64 27.22
N TYR A 17 -13.10 -15.96 27.25
CA TYR A 17 -13.51 -15.02 26.21
C TYR A 17 -13.32 -13.56 26.63
N GLU A 18 -12.88 -13.28 27.86
CA GLU A 18 -12.84 -11.90 28.38
C GLU A 18 -11.41 -11.37 28.55
N ASN A 19 -10.42 -12.21 28.86
CA ASN A 19 -9.04 -11.77 29.09
C ASN A 19 -7.98 -12.68 28.44
N ALA A 20 -8.40 -13.44 27.42
CA ALA A 20 -7.55 -14.29 26.63
C ALA A 20 -6.38 -13.52 26.00
N THR A 21 -5.15 -13.97 26.23
CA THR A 21 -3.97 -13.52 25.48
C THR A 21 -3.18 -14.70 24.95
N HIS A 22 -2.56 -14.52 23.79
CA HIS A 22 -1.74 -15.54 23.16
C HIS A 22 -0.44 -14.96 22.60
N VAL A 23 0.66 -15.66 22.83
CA VAL A 23 1.96 -15.37 22.21
C VAL A 23 2.12 -16.33 21.05
N PHE A 24 2.05 -15.79 19.83
CA PHE A 24 2.29 -16.59 18.63
C PHE A 24 3.76 -17.00 18.55
N GLU A 25 3.99 -18.24 18.14
CA GLU A 25 5.35 -18.71 17.85
C GLU A 25 5.95 -17.90 16.70
N GLY A 26 7.17 -17.42 16.89
CA GLY A 26 7.86 -16.58 15.93
C GLY A 26 9.14 -15.98 16.48
N VAL A 27 9.78 -15.14 15.69
CA VAL A 27 10.96 -14.38 16.09
C VAL A 27 10.69 -12.87 15.98
N LEU A 28 11.27 -12.10 16.90
CA LEU A 28 11.21 -10.64 16.87
C LEU A 28 12.02 -10.12 15.68
N ALA A 29 11.39 -9.27 14.86
CA ALA A 29 12.04 -8.67 13.69
C ALA A 29 13.27 -7.81 14.05
N SER A 30 13.36 -7.32 15.29
CA SER A 30 14.44 -6.46 15.76
C SER A 30 15.75 -7.20 16.02
N ASN A 31 15.71 -8.44 16.50
CA ASN A 31 16.90 -9.15 16.99
C ASN A 31 16.89 -10.68 16.76
N GLY A 32 15.84 -11.24 16.16
CA GLY A 32 15.71 -12.66 15.90
C GLY A 32 15.48 -13.55 17.13
N ALA A 33 15.31 -12.97 18.32
CA ALA A 33 14.96 -13.72 19.52
C ALA A 33 13.52 -14.26 19.43
N ALA A 34 13.18 -15.27 20.24
CA ALA A 34 11.83 -15.79 20.31
C ALA A 34 10.82 -14.68 20.64
N ASN A 35 9.67 -14.70 19.96
CA ASN A 35 8.59 -13.75 20.22
C ASN A 35 8.02 -13.95 21.62
N THR A 36 7.91 -12.85 22.36
CA THR A 36 7.29 -12.82 23.69
C THR A 36 6.14 -11.80 23.77
N ILE A 37 5.71 -11.26 22.63
CA ILE A 37 4.64 -10.27 22.57
C ILE A 37 3.31 -11.02 22.64
N ALA A 38 2.57 -10.79 23.74
CA ALA A 38 1.23 -11.32 23.93
C ALA A 38 0.19 -10.45 23.20
N VAL A 39 -0.70 -11.10 22.46
CA VAL A 39 -1.78 -10.47 21.70
C VAL A 39 -3.12 -10.85 22.36
N PRO A 40 -4.02 -9.89 22.63
CA PRO A 40 -5.36 -10.20 23.11
C PRO A 40 -6.15 -10.98 22.05
N LEU A 41 -6.79 -12.07 22.48
CA LEU A 41 -7.69 -12.92 21.67
C LEU A 41 -9.07 -13.06 22.33
N ASP A 42 -9.51 -12.03 23.06
CA ASP A 42 -10.80 -11.99 23.74
C ASP A 42 -11.93 -11.43 22.84
N GLU A 43 -13.18 -11.65 23.24
CA GLU A 43 -14.36 -11.17 22.52
C GLU A 43 -14.36 -9.64 22.39
N ASN A 44 -13.91 -8.92 23.42
CA ASN A 44 -13.87 -7.46 23.42
C ASN A 44 -12.85 -6.91 22.41
N TRP A 45 -11.72 -7.60 22.20
CA TRP A 45 -10.79 -7.29 21.12
C TRP A 45 -11.45 -7.43 19.75
N TYR A 46 -12.06 -8.57 19.46
CA TYR A 46 -12.64 -8.84 18.13
C TYR A 46 -13.91 -8.04 17.83
N THR A 47 -14.76 -7.80 18.83
CA THR A 47 -15.99 -7.00 18.69
C THR A 47 -15.73 -5.49 18.77
N GLY A 48 -14.57 -5.08 19.29
CA GLY A 48 -14.14 -3.70 19.41
C GLY A 48 -13.01 -3.33 18.43
N ASN A 49 -11.84 -3.03 18.99
CA ASN A 49 -10.72 -2.44 18.26
C ASN A 49 -10.11 -3.37 17.18
N GLY A 50 -9.99 -4.66 17.48
CA GLY A 50 -9.46 -5.69 16.58
C GLY A 50 -10.35 -5.96 15.36
N GLY A 51 -11.63 -5.59 15.42
CA GLY A 51 -12.57 -5.71 14.31
C GLY A 51 -12.40 -4.67 13.20
N GLY A 52 -11.49 -3.70 13.36
CA GLY A 52 -11.19 -2.68 12.33
C GLY A 52 -12.18 -1.50 12.26
N PHE A 53 -13.20 -1.48 13.12
CA PHE A 53 -14.19 -0.39 13.23
C PHE A 53 -14.12 0.34 14.58
N GLY A 54 -13.14 -0.01 15.42
CA GLY A 54 -12.89 0.68 16.69
C GLY A 54 -12.10 1.99 16.53
N SER A 55 -11.54 2.46 17.63
CA SER A 55 -10.71 3.68 17.61
C SER A 55 -9.39 3.43 16.87
N VAL A 56 -8.77 4.49 16.33
CA VAL A 56 -7.43 4.38 15.73
C VAL A 56 -6.43 4.06 16.85
N SER A 57 -5.99 2.81 16.88
CA SER A 57 -4.99 2.31 17.83
C SER A 57 -3.62 2.18 17.17
N GLU A 58 -2.56 2.23 17.98
CA GLU A 58 -1.17 2.12 17.51
C GLU A 58 -0.93 0.90 16.61
N HIS A 59 -1.64 -0.21 16.87
CA HIS A 59 -1.60 -1.43 16.06
C HIS A 59 -1.97 -1.26 14.58
N PHE A 60 -2.67 -0.18 14.22
CA PHE A 60 -3.07 0.13 12.84
C PHE A 60 -2.27 1.27 12.21
N ILE A 61 -1.30 1.83 12.94
CA ILE A 61 -0.42 2.90 12.44
C ILE A 61 0.77 2.27 11.73
N GLN A 62 1.04 2.72 10.51
CA GLN A 62 2.17 2.26 9.71
C GLN A 62 2.93 3.45 9.13
N ASP A 63 4.23 3.26 8.84
CA ASP A 63 5.02 4.24 8.11
C ASP A 63 4.53 4.34 6.66
N ALA A 64 3.97 5.50 6.31
CA ALA A 64 3.46 5.82 4.99
C ALA A 64 4.49 6.56 4.11
N SER A 65 5.78 6.53 4.46
CA SER A 65 6.83 7.11 3.62
C SER A 65 6.94 6.40 2.27
N PHE A 66 7.13 7.14 1.18
CA PHE A 66 7.24 6.52 -0.14
C PHE A 66 8.07 7.32 -1.14
N TYR A 67 8.59 6.61 -2.14
CA TYR A 67 9.18 7.17 -3.34
C TYR A 67 8.36 6.76 -4.56
N ARG A 68 8.08 7.70 -5.47
CA ARG A 68 7.26 7.46 -6.66
C ARG A 68 7.89 8.05 -7.92
N LEU A 69 8.01 7.24 -8.98
CA LEU A 69 8.28 7.74 -10.32
C LEU A 69 6.96 8.20 -10.96
N ARG A 70 6.58 9.46 -10.68
CA ARG A 70 5.28 10.02 -11.07
C ARG A 70 5.11 10.19 -12.58
N LEU A 71 6.15 10.69 -13.25
CA LEU A 71 6.10 11.03 -14.67
C LEU A 71 7.47 10.77 -15.31
N LEU A 72 7.46 10.04 -16.43
CA LEU A 72 8.59 9.91 -17.33
C LEU A 72 8.11 10.31 -18.72
N SER A 73 8.73 11.32 -19.33
CA SER A 73 8.42 11.73 -20.71
C SER A 73 9.69 11.73 -21.54
N LEU A 74 9.67 10.97 -22.63
CA LEU A 74 10.73 10.92 -23.63
C LEU A 74 10.16 11.41 -24.94
N SER A 75 10.91 12.24 -25.66
CA SER A 75 10.53 12.69 -26.99
C SER A 75 11.74 12.65 -27.90
N TYR A 76 11.53 12.15 -29.11
CA TYR A 76 12.52 12.06 -30.15
C TYR A 76 12.01 12.79 -31.39
N ARG A 77 12.74 13.83 -31.79
CA ARG A 77 12.48 14.57 -33.03
C ARG A 77 13.43 14.05 -34.10
N PHE A 78 12.88 13.65 -35.24
CA PHE A 78 13.65 13.10 -36.35
C PHE A 78 14.43 14.23 -37.04
N ASN A 79 15.62 13.91 -37.57
CA ASN A 79 16.41 14.87 -38.33
C ASN A 79 15.72 15.18 -39.67
N ASN A 80 15.72 16.45 -40.08
CA ASN A 80 15.14 16.92 -41.33
C ASN A 80 15.78 16.25 -42.56
N ASP A 81 17.07 15.91 -42.50
CA ASP A 81 17.75 15.20 -43.59
C ASP A 81 17.10 13.84 -43.89
N TRP A 82 16.58 13.16 -42.85
CA TRP A 82 15.87 11.89 -43.01
C TRP A 82 14.46 12.08 -43.59
N LEU A 83 13.93 13.30 -43.53
CA LEU A 83 12.61 13.66 -44.03
C LEU A 83 12.67 14.34 -45.41
N ALA A 84 13.87 14.59 -45.97
CA ALA A 84 14.08 15.39 -47.18
C ALA A 84 13.32 14.89 -48.43
N ASN A 85 13.05 13.58 -48.52
CA ASN A 85 12.30 12.98 -49.63
C ASN A 85 10.80 12.78 -49.31
N THR A 86 10.29 13.40 -48.23
CA THR A 86 8.91 13.30 -47.79
C THR A 86 8.25 14.69 -47.78
N PRO A 87 6.91 14.79 -47.82
CA PRO A 87 6.23 16.08 -47.67
C PRO A 87 6.25 16.62 -46.22
N LEU A 88 6.99 15.98 -45.31
CA LEU A 88 6.99 16.31 -43.88
C LEU A 88 8.09 17.32 -43.56
N ARG A 89 7.72 18.37 -42.82
CA ARG A 89 8.65 19.39 -42.29
C ARG A 89 9.17 19.07 -40.90
N ASP A 90 8.40 18.32 -40.11
CA ASP A 90 8.80 17.90 -38.77
C ASP A 90 8.09 16.60 -38.41
N LEU A 91 8.81 15.72 -37.74
CA LEU A 91 8.29 14.48 -37.19
C LEU A 91 8.84 14.34 -35.77
N GLN A 92 7.96 14.13 -34.80
CA GLN A 92 8.34 13.87 -33.42
C GLN A 92 7.51 12.72 -32.85
N LEU A 93 8.20 11.73 -32.30
CA LEU A 93 7.61 10.65 -31.53
C LEU A 93 7.82 10.93 -30.04
N SER A 94 6.79 10.81 -29.23
CA SER A 94 6.85 10.95 -27.79
C SER A 94 6.28 9.73 -27.07
N PHE A 95 6.83 9.45 -25.90
CA PHE A 95 6.35 8.46 -24.96
C PHE A 95 6.21 9.12 -23.60
N THR A 96 5.09 8.89 -22.94
CA THR A 96 4.83 9.39 -21.58
C THR A 96 4.30 8.27 -20.72
N GLY A 97 4.97 7.99 -19.61
CA GLY A 97 4.51 7.08 -18.56
C GLY A 97 4.15 7.84 -17.30
N ARG A 98 3.05 7.45 -16.64
CA ARG A 98 2.59 8.01 -15.35
C ARG A 98 2.46 6.91 -14.29
N ASN A 99 2.85 7.25 -13.06
CA ASN A 99 2.82 6.37 -11.88
C ASN A 99 3.54 5.03 -12.12
N LEU A 100 4.77 5.08 -12.62
CA LEU A 100 5.50 3.91 -13.14
C LEU A 100 6.04 3.00 -12.04
N LEU A 101 6.43 3.57 -10.91
CA LEU A 101 7.07 2.87 -9.80
C LEU A 101 6.62 3.49 -8.47
N LEU A 102 6.35 2.65 -7.47
CA LEU A 102 6.07 3.02 -6.08
C LEU A 102 6.94 2.14 -5.18
N TRP A 103 7.71 2.77 -4.30
CA TRP A 103 8.50 2.12 -3.27
C TRP A 103 8.06 2.63 -1.90
N THR A 104 7.63 1.74 -1.01
CA THR A 104 7.12 2.11 0.32
C THR A 104 7.25 0.92 1.28
N PRO A 105 7.49 1.13 2.59
CA PRO A 105 7.36 0.10 3.61
C PRO A 105 5.89 -0.11 4.04
N TYR A 106 4.96 0.69 3.54
CA TYR A 106 3.53 0.58 3.80
C TYR A 106 2.96 -0.71 3.19
N ASN A 107 2.26 -1.50 3.99
CA ASN A 107 1.69 -2.78 3.54
C ASN A 107 0.29 -2.64 2.90
N GLY A 108 -0.31 -1.45 2.98
CA GLY A 108 -1.61 -1.18 2.34
C GLY A 108 -1.48 -0.90 0.84
N ILE A 109 -2.51 -0.28 0.27
CA ILE A 109 -2.65 -0.18 -1.20
C ILE A 109 -1.73 0.89 -1.78
N ASP A 110 -1.90 2.14 -1.34
CA ASP A 110 -1.14 3.28 -1.81
C ASP A 110 -1.11 4.34 -0.70
N PRO A 111 0.07 4.72 -0.17
CA PRO A 111 0.17 5.71 0.91
C PRO A 111 -0.21 7.13 0.47
N GLU A 112 -0.42 7.38 -0.82
CA GLU A 112 -0.82 8.69 -1.36
C GLU A 112 -2.36 8.84 -1.49
N THR A 113 -3.15 7.81 -1.23
CA THR A 113 -4.61 7.92 -1.31
C THR A 113 -5.18 8.62 -0.07
N SER A 114 -6.27 9.38 -0.25
CA SER A 114 -6.95 10.09 0.85
C SER A 114 -8.40 9.65 0.92
N LEU A 115 -8.76 9.03 2.06
CA LEU A 115 -10.13 8.57 2.30
C LEU A 115 -11.09 9.75 2.51
N ALA A 116 -10.59 10.81 3.14
CA ALA A 116 -11.38 11.98 3.51
C ALA A 116 -11.56 12.99 2.35
N GLY A 117 -11.00 12.69 1.18
CA GLY A 117 -11.08 13.55 -0.01
C GLY A 117 -10.24 14.83 0.10
N SER A 118 -10.36 15.70 -0.91
CA SER A 118 -9.55 16.93 -1.03
C SER A 118 -10.11 18.14 -0.29
N SER A 119 -11.36 18.08 0.18
CA SER A 119 -12.05 19.18 0.87
C SER A 119 -11.86 19.16 2.39
N THR A 120 -11.14 18.15 2.91
CA THR A 120 -10.87 17.98 4.34
C THR A 120 -9.36 17.94 4.58
N ASN A 121 -8.95 18.21 5.82
CA ASN A 121 -7.57 18.04 6.25
C ASN A 121 -7.30 16.62 6.79
N GLY A 122 -8.19 15.66 6.52
CA GLY A 122 -8.02 14.27 6.93
C GLY A 122 -7.04 13.55 6.01
N GLN A 123 -5.98 12.98 6.59
CA GLN A 123 -4.94 12.22 5.88
C GLN A 123 -4.57 10.96 6.66
N GLY A 124 -3.91 10.02 5.99
CA GLY A 124 -3.36 8.82 6.63
C GLY A 124 -4.38 7.75 7.01
N MET A 125 -5.61 7.82 6.49
CA MET A 125 -6.62 6.78 6.64
C MET A 125 -6.69 5.95 5.36
N ASP A 126 -6.49 4.64 5.49
CA ASP A 126 -6.67 3.67 4.42
C ASP A 126 -7.82 2.74 4.77
N TYR A 127 -8.89 2.83 3.98
CA TYR A 127 -10.07 1.99 4.15
C TYR A 127 -10.78 1.85 2.81
N PHE A 128 -10.77 0.64 2.23
CA PHE A 128 -11.38 0.31 0.94
C PHE A 128 -11.06 1.29 -0.20
N GLN A 129 -9.85 1.85 -0.21
CA GLN A 129 -9.44 2.79 -1.23
C GLN A 129 -9.11 2.07 -2.54
N MET A 130 -9.36 2.73 -3.66
CA MET A 130 -8.93 2.21 -4.95
C MET A 130 -7.46 2.53 -5.20
N PRO A 131 -6.67 1.59 -5.72
CA PRO A 131 -5.27 1.84 -6.08
C PRO A 131 -5.15 2.91 -7.16
N GLY A 132 -4.05 3.66 -7.11
CA GLY A 132 -3.65 4.54 -8.20
C GLY A 132 -3.42 3.78 -9.51
N THR A 133 -3.67 4.43 -10.64
CA THR A 133 -3.49 3.83 -11.97
C THR A 133 -2.10 4.10 -12.52
N LYS A 134 -1.48 3.07 -13.12
CA LYS A 134 -0.29 3.19 -13.96
C LYS A 134 -0.71 3.32 -15.41
N SER A 135 -0.20 4.33 -16.13
CA SER A 135 -0.58 4.56 -17.53
C SER A 135 0.60 4.91 -18.43
N TYR A 136 0.42 4.61 -19.71
CA TYR A 136 1.40 4.83 -20.77
C TYR A 136 0.70 5.49 -21.96
N ALA A 137 1.36 6.43 -22.61
CA ALA A 137 0.87 7.14 -23.78
C ALA A 137 1.99 7.29 -24.81
N ILE A 138 1.65 7.13 -26.08
CA ILE A 138 2.54 7.42 -27.21
C ILE A 138 1.91 8.55 -28.02
N GLY A 139 2.69 9.56 -28.37
CA GLY A 139 2.27 10.68 -29.18
C GLY A 139 3.08 10.76 -30.47
N LEU A 140 2.42 11.06 -31.58
CA LEU A 140 3.07 11.36 -32.85
C LEU A 140 2.68 12.78 -33.27
N ASN A 141 3.66 13.67 -33.38
CA ASN A 141 3.48 15.01 -33.92
C ASN A 141 4.05 15.05 -35.34
N VAL A 142 3.24 15.51 -36.29
CA VAL A 142 3.58 15.57 -37.71
C VAL A 142 3.29 16.98 -38.22
N LYS A 143 4.24 17.56 -38.94
CA LYS A 143 4.09 18.84 -39.62
C LYS A 143 4.38 18.67 -41.12
N PHE A 144 3.55 19.29 -41.96
CA PHE A 144 3.64 19.29 -43.43
C PHE A 144 4.11 20.67 -43.94
#